data_AF-A0A6B0VIW6-F1
#
_entry.id   AF-A0A6B0VIW6-F1
#
_cell.length_a   1.000
_cell.length_b   1.000
_cell.length_c   1.000
_cell.angle_alpha   90.00
_cell.angle_beta   90.00
_cell.angle_gamma   90.00
#
_symmetry.space_group_name_H-M   'P 1'
#
loop_
_entity.id
_entity.type
_entity.pdbx_description
1 polymer ?
#
loop_
_entity_poly.entity_id
_entity_poly.type
_entity_poly.pdbx_seq_one_letter_code
_entity_poly.pdbx_strand_id
1 'polypeptide(L)' 'MSISADPYHLTELSMLGILNRTKRNEGRGGGIYYEYEINVSIDAALSTLENLHMSDELDLKSLWQNAADQGLV' A
#
# COMPACT_ATOMS: atom_id res chain seq x y z
N MET A 1 0.72 7.82 1.85
CA MET A 1 1.61 6.88 2.58
C MET A 1 2.57 6.29 1.56
N SER A 2 3.88 6.51 1.67
CA SER A 2 4.85 5.97 0.71
C SER A 2 5.40 4.65 1.24
N ILE A 3 5.11 3.55 0.56
CA ILE A 3 5.54 2.20 0.96
C ILE A 3 6.99 1.99 0.48
N SER A 4 7.94 1.81 1.40
CA SER A 4 9.31 1.38 1.05
C SER A 4 9.39 -0.15 1.13
N ALA A 5 9.15 -0.82 0.02
CA ALA A 5 9.35 -2.26 -0.14
C ALA A 5 10.29 -2.53 -1.34
N ASP A 6 10.85 -3.74 -1.42
CA ASP A 6 11.69 -4.13 -2.55
C ASP A 6 10.92 -3.89 -3.88
N PRO A 7 11.54 -3.24 -4.89
CA PRO A 7 10.91 -2.97 -6.17
C PRO A 7 10.29 -4.21 -6.84
N TYR A 8 10.84 -5.39 -6.58
CA TYR A 8 10.32 -6.66 -7.09
C TYR A 8 8.93 -6.95 -6.50
N HIS A 9 8.79 -6.91 -5.17
CA HIS A 9 7.52 -7.18 -4.50
C HIS A 9 6.42 -6.16 -4.85
N LEU A 10 6.79 -4.88 -4.98
CA LEU A 10 5.83 -3.85 -5.41
C LEU A 10 5.36 -4.05 -6.85
N THR A 11 6.23 -4.59 -7.71
CA THR A 11 5.87 -4.92 -9.09
C THR A 11 4.95 -6.13 -9.15
N GLU A 12 5.22 -7.18 -8.36
CA GLU A 12 4.33 -8.34 -8.23
C GLU A 12 2.93 -7.94 -7.74
N LEU A 13 2.85 -7.16 -6.66
CA LEU A 13 1.56 -6.68 -6.13
C LEU A 13 0.80 -5.82 -7.14
N SER A 14 1.50 -5.08 -7.99
CA SER A 14 0.86 -4.34 -9.08
C SER A 14 0.34 -5.26 -10.19
N MET A 15 1.10 -6.29 -10.57
CA MET A 15 0.64 -7.30 -11.54
C MET A 15 -0.58 -8.08 -11.04
N LEU A 16 -0.66 -8.34 -9.74
CA LEU A 16 -1.82 -8.97 -9.09
C LEU A 16 -3.03 -8.03 -8.96
N GLY A 17 -2.91 -6.76 -9.35
CA GLY A 17 -3.97 -5.76 -9.26
C GLY A 17 -4.20 -5.21 -7.85
N ILE A 18 -3.33 -5.52 -6.90
CA ILE A 18 -3.41 -5.06 -5.51
C ILE A 18 -2.94 -3.61 -5.41
N LEU A 19 -1.94 -3.23 -6.22
CA LEU A 19 -1.43 -1.87 -6.30
C LEU A 19 -1.60 -1.28 -7.71
N ASN A 20 -2.01 -0.01 -7.77
CA ASN A 20 -1.82 0.82 -8.95
C ASN A 20 -0.40 1.35 -8.96
N ARG A 21 0.28 1.26 -10.11
CA ARG A 21 1.65 1.72 -10.29
C ARG A 21 1.69 2.87 -11.29
N THR A 22 2.12 4.03 -10.82
CA THR A 22 2.25 5.24 -11.65
C THR A 22 3.71 5.61 -11.81
N LYS A 23 4.18 5.69 -13.06
CA LYS A 23 5.54 6.18 -13.36
C LYS A 23 5.56 7.70 -13.28
N ARG A 24 6.41 8.25 -12.41
CA ARG A 24 6.69 9.69 -12.33
C ARG A 24 8.06 10.00 -12.92
N ASN A 25 8.14 11.16 -13.57
CA ASN A 25 9.37 11.70 -14.12
C ASN A 25 9.38 13.20 -13.85
N GLU A 26 10.21 13.63 -12.90
CA GLU A 26 10.31 15.05 -12.50
C GLU A 26 11.31 15.84 -13.36
N GLY A 27 11.81 15.26 -14.45
CA GLY A 27 12.69 15.95 -15.39
C GLY A 27 14.12 16.11 -14.86
N ARG A 28 14.81 17.18 -15.32
CA ARG A 28 16.29 17.30 -15.36
C ARG A 28 17.03 17.20 -14.02
N GLY A 29 16.35 17.12 -12.88
CA GLY A 29 16.98 16.99 -11.55
C GLY A 29 16.42 15.89 -10.63
N GLY A 30 15.29 15.26 -10.96
CA GLY A 30 14.56 14.37 -10.02
C GLY A 30 14.54 12.88 -10.39
N GLY A 31 15.00 12.52 -11.60
CA GLY A 31 15.02 11.13 -12.04
C GLY A 31 13.62 10.53 -12.29
N ILE A 32 13.60 9.22 -12.51
CA ILE A 32 12.37 8.44 -12.71
C ILE A 32 12.13 7.62 -11.44
N TYR A 33 10.94 7.75 -10.87
CA TYR A 33 10.49 6.91 -9.76
C TYR A 33 9.07 6.39 -10.02
N TYR A 34 8.66 5.43 -9.22
CA TYR A 34 7.32 4.84 -9.30
C TYR A 34 6.57 5.12 -8.01
N GLU A 35 5.36 5.64 -8.16
CA GLU A 35 4.39 5.78 -7.07
C GLU A 35 3.48 4.56 -7.09
N TYR A 36 3.12 4.10 -5.89
CA TYR A 36 2.26 2.95 -5.70
C TYR A 36 1.10 3.34 -4.80
N GLU A 37 -0.11 2.98 -5.22
CA GLU A 37 -1.35 3.25 -4.49
C GLU A 37 -2.13 1.95 -4.33
N ILE A 38 -2.80 1.77 -3.19
CA ILE A 38 -3.65 0.59 -2.97
C ILE A 38 -4.84 0.63 -3.92
N ASN A 39 -5.07 -0.46 -4.64
CA ASN A 39 -6.15 -0.62 -5.62
C ASN A 39 -7.26 -1.59 -5.16
N VAL A 40 -7.14 -2.13 -3.95
CA VAL A 40 -8.20 -2.89 -3.28
C VAL A 40 -8.89 -2.02 -2.23
N SER A 41 -10.08 -2.43 -1.77
CA SER A 41 -10.69 -1.74 -0.64
C SER A 41 -9.80 -1.88 0.60
N ILE A 42 -9.68 -0.80 1.36
CA ILE A 42 -8.87 -0.80 2.58
C ILE A 42 -9.45 -1.77 3.61
N ASP A 43 -10.78 -1.89 3.71
CA ASP A 43 -11.45 -2.92 4.51
C ASP A 43 -10.99 -4.35 4.15
N ALA A 44 -10.91 -4.67 2.85
CA ALA A 44 -10.49 -6.00 2.41
C ALA A 44 -9.01 -6.26 2.71
N ALA A 45 -8.16 -5.23 2.56
CA ALA A 45 -6.75 -5.33 2.90
C ALA A 45 -6.56 -5.56 4.41
N LEU A 46 -7.21 -4.77 5.26
CA LEU A 46 -7.08 -4.86 6.71
C LEU A 46 -7.66 -6.17 7.26
N SER A 47 -8.83 -6.59 6.79
CA SER A 47 -9.41 -7.88 7.17
C SER A 47 -8.56 -9.07 6.74
N THR A 48 -7.88 -9.00 5.59
CA THR A 48 -6.93 -10.04 5.18
C THR A 48 -5.73 -10.11 6.12
N LEU A 49 -5.19 -8.97 6.55
CA LEU A 49 -4.09 -8.93 7.52
C LEU A 49 -4.50 -9.51 8.89
N GLU A 50 -5.73 -9.24 9.33
CA GLU A 50 -6.30 -9.86 10.54
C GLU A 50 -6.43 -11.39 10.40
N ASN A 51 -6.95 -11.87 9.26
CA ASN A 51 -7.11 -13.29 8.99
C ASN A 51 -5.78 -14.05 8.90
N LEU A 52 -4.71 -13.37 8.49
CA LEU A 52 -3.36 -13.92 8.47
C LEU A 52 -2.69 -13.94 9.85
N HIS A 53 -3.41 -13.52 10.91
CA HIS A 53 -2.90 -13.39 12.27
C HIS A 53 -1.63 -12.54 12.38
N MET A 54 -1.48 -11.57 11.47
CA MET A 54 -0.35 -10.62 11.49
C MET A 54 -0.46 -9.60 12.62
N SER A 55 -1.48 -9.71 13.47
CA SER A 55 -1.72 -8.87 14.64
C SER A 55 -0.58 -8.86 15.66
N ASP A 56 0.27 -9.89 15.66
CA ASP A 56 1.43 -9.96 16.55
C ASP A 56 2.64 -9.16 16.01
N GLU A 57 2.73 -8.94 14.69
CA GLU A 57 3.79 -8.16 14.03
C GLU A 57 3.35 -6.74 13.64
N LEU A 58 2.05 -6.54 13.39
CA LEU A 58 1.46 -5.29 12.91
C LEU A 58 0.36 -4.84 13.87
N ASP A 59 0.43 -3.58 14.31
CA ASP A 59 -0.65 -2.95 15.08
C ASP A 59 -1.85 -2.64 14.17
N LEU A 60 -2.67 -3.66 13.94
CA LEU A 60 -3.85 -3.57 13.08
C LEU A 60 -4.88 -2.58 13.62
N LYS A 61 -4.95 -2.40 14.95
CA LYS A 61 -5.87 -1.44 15.57
C LYS A 61 -5.52 0.00 15.17
N SER A 62 -4.24 0.34 15.21
CA SER A 62 -3.78 1.66 14.78
C SER A 62 -4.00 1.89 13.28
N LEU A 63 -3.85 0.84 12.45
CA LEU A 63 -4.12 0.93 11.01
C LEU A 63 -5.61 1.18 10.71
N TRP A 64 -6.50 0.47 11.40
CA TRP A 64 -7.95 0.70 11.31
C TRP A 64 -8.33 2.11 11.74
N GLN A 65 -7.78 2.61 12.85
CA GLN A 65 -8.04 3.97 13.29
C GLN A 65 -7.59 5.00 12.25
N ASN A 66 -6.40 4.82 11.66
CA ASN A 66 -5.90 5.73 10.64
C ASN A 66 -6.77 5.72 9.37
N ALA A 67 -7.25 4.54 8.97
CA ALA A 67 -8.18 4.41 7.84
C ALA A 67 -9.49 5.16 8.11
N ALA A 68 -10.06 5.01 9.31
CA ALA A 68 -11.27 5.73 9.72
C ALA A 68 -11.06 7.24 9.78
N ASP A 69 -9.92 7.70 10.32
CA ASP A 69 -9.57 9.13 10.39
C ASP A 69 -9.44 9.77 9.00
N GLN A 70 -9.07 8.97 7.99
CA GLN A 70 -8.98 9.40 6.59
C GLN A 70 -10.29 9.19 5.81
N GLY A 71 -11.35 8.67 6.45
CA GLY A 71 -12.64 8.38 5.81
C GLY A 71 -12.56 7.30 4.73
N LEU A 72 -11.61 6.38 4.86
CA LEU A 72 -11.37 5.29 3.91
C LEU A 72 -12.18 4.03 4.22
N VAL A 73 -12.75 3.99 5.43
CA VAL A 73 -13.62 2.95 6.00
C VAL A 73 -14.65 3.60 6.93
#